data_AF-A0A3D4TVU2-F1
#
_entry.id   AF-A0A3D4TVU2-F1
#
_cell.length_a   1.000
_cell.length_b   1.000
_cell.length_c   1.000
_cell.angle_alpha   90.00
_cell.angle_beta   90.00
_cell.angle_gamma   90.00
#
_symmetry.space_group_name_H-M   'P 1'
#
loop_
_entity.id
_entity.type
_entity.pdbx_description
1 polymer ?
#
loop_
_entity_poly.entity_id
_entity_poly.type
_entity_poly.pdbx_seq_one_letter_code
_entity_poly.pdbx_strand_id
1 'polypeptide(L)'
;MSHNTPASIKPWVRTVLILPAFIFIAGLFQLAGSLVLGLDPSNFLIAKSPAQDTIGALFTLMGTIVVVGIFRRFIDEESFRSMGFYRRGILNETLLGLGLGALIIATGFVTLVSIHEINWLGLKVEADNIFLGFGLFVLVALTEELLLRGYVLNNLMM
;
A
#
# COMPACT_ATOMS: atom_id res chain seq x y z
N MET A 1 37.12 -27.70 -10.33
CA MET A 1 36.51 -26.60 -9.55
C MET A 1 35.44 -25.94 -10.40
N SER A 2 34.20 -26.43 -10.33
CA SER A 2 33.05 -25.79 -10.97
C SER A 2 32.23 -25.10 -9.89
N HIS A 3 32.36 -23.77 -9.79
CA HIS A 3 31.44 -22.97 -8.99
C HIS A 3 30.09 -22.95 -9.74
N ASN A 4 29.15 -23.78 -9.26
CA ASN A 4 27.74 -23.65 -9.58
C ASN A 4 27.29 -22.29 -9.04
N THR A 5 27.25 -21.28 -9.92
CA THR A 5 26.55 -20.03 -9.66
C THR A 5 25.05 -20.35 -9.74
N PRO A 6 24.27 -20.23 -8.65
CA PRO A 6 22.83 -20.40 -8.75
C PRO A 6 22.29 -19.32 -9.70
N ALA A 7 21.36 -19.72 -10.55
CA ALA A 7 20.87 -18.96 -11.70
C ALA A 7 20.64 -17.47 -11.37
N SER A 8 21.32 -16.61 -12.12
CA SER A 8 21.15 -15.16 -12.14
C SER A 8 19.71 -14.82 -12.56
N ILE A 9 18.77 -14.85 -11.61
CA ILE A 9 17.44 -14.31 -11.83
C ILE A 9 17.60 -12.80 -11.96
N LYS A 10 17.32 -12.29 -13.17
CA LYS A 10 17.42 -10.87 -13.47
C LYS A 10 16.57 -10.06 -12.48
N PRO A 11 17.04 -8.91 -12.00
CA PRO A 11 16.34 -8.12 -10.98
C PRO A 11 14.89 -7.81 -11.38
N TRP A 12 14.64 -7.39 -12.62
CA TRP A 12 13.27 -7.16 -13.11
C TRP A 12 12.33 -8.40 -13.02
N VAL A 13 12.85 -9.62 -13.14
CA VAL A 13 12.06 -10.86 -13.04
C VAL A 13 11.60 -11.07 -11.59
N ARG A 14 12.44 -10.76 -10.61
CA ARG A 14 12.08 -10.83 -9.18
C ARG A 14 10.97 -9.84 -8.83
N THR A 15 11.00 -8.64 -9.43
CA THR A 15 9.94 -7.63 -9.30
C THR A 15 8.62 -8.10 -9.91
N VAL A 16 8.65 -8.75 -11.07
CA VAL A 16 7.41 -9.30 -11.66
C VAL A 16 6.89 -10.48 -10.83
N LEU A 17 7.79 -11.27 -10.23
CA LEU A 17 7.44 -12.43 -9.40
C LEU A 17 6.80 -12.05 -8.06
N ILE A 18 7.15 -10.89 -7.47
CA ILE A 18 6.55 -10.48 -6.20
C ILE A 18 5.09 -10.05 -6.37
N LEU A 19 4.67 -9.54 -7.53
CA LEU A 19 3.29 -9.10 -7.76
C LEU A 19 2.26 -10.24 -7.57
N PRO A 20 2.36 -11.40 -8.23
CA PRO A 20 1.43 -12.50 -8.00
C PRO A 20 1.54 -13.06 -6.57
N ALA A 21 2.73 -13.09 -5.99
CA ALA A 21 2.91 -13.53 -4.60
C ALA A 21 2.25 -12.58 -3.60
N PHE A 22 2.36 -11.27 -3.85
CA PHE A 22 1.69 -10.22 -3.09
C PHE A 22 0.17 -10.38 -3.20
N ILE A 23 -0.38 -10.49 -4.41
CA ILE A 23 -1.82 -10.67 -4.61
C ILE A 23 -2.31 -11.92 -3.87
N PHE A 24 -1.56 -13.03 -3.95
CA PHE A 24 -1.93 -14.28 -3.31
C PHE A 24 -1.91 -14.18 -1.78
N ILE A 25 -0.81 -13.70 -1.18
CA ILE A 25 -0.67 -13.63 0.27
C ILE A 25 -1.50 -12.50 0.86
N ALA A 26 -1.50 -11.30 0.26
CA ALA A 26 -2.36 -10.21 0.70
C ALA A 26 -3.83 -10.60 0.58
N GLY A 27 -4.22 -11.30 -0.49
CA GLY A 27 -5.57 -11.87 -0.65
C GLY A 27 -5.93 -12.86 0.46
N LEU A 28 -5.02 -13.78 0.83
CA LEU A 28 -5.24 -14.70 1.96
C LEU A 28 -5.41 -13.96 3.29
N PHE A 29 -4.58 -12.94 3.54
CA PHE A 29 -4.70 -12.11 4.74
C PHE A 29 -5.99 -11.29 4.75
N GLN A 30 -6.44 -10.83 3.58
CA GLN A 30 -7.70 -10.10 3.44
C GLN A 30 -8.92 -11.01 3.68
N LEU A 31 -8.86 -12.27 3.21
CA LEU A 31 -9.86 -13.29 3.55
C LEU A 31 -9.87 -13.60 5.05
N ALA A 32 -8.70 -13.77 5.67
CA ALA A 32 -8.61 -13.95 7.12
C ALA A 32 -9.21 -12.74 7.88
N GLY A 33 -8.92 -11.51 7.43
CA GLY A 33 -9.54 -10.31 7.98
C GLY A 33 -11.06 -10.29 7.83
N SER A 34 -11.59 -10.73 6.69
CA SER A 34 -13.05 -10.83 6.49
C SER A 34 -13.71 -11.86 7.42
N LEU A 35 -13.06 -13.00 7.67
CA LEU A 35 -13.54 -14.03 8.59
C LEU A 35 -13.55 -13.53 10.04
N VAL A 36 -12.51 -12.81 10.47
CA VAL A 36 -12.45 -12.21 11.82
C VAL A 36 -13.55 -11.17 12.01
N LEU A 37 -13.91 -10.45 10.96
CA LEU A 37 -15.00 -9.47 10.96
C LEU A 37 -16.40 -10.10 10.82
N GLY A 38 -16.49 -11.41 10.57
CA GLY A 38 -17.76 -12.09 10.30
C GLY A 38 -18.45 -11.58 9.03
N LEU A 39 -17.69 -11.02 8.08
CA LEU A 39 -18.22 -10.50 6.83
C LEU A 39 -18.42 -11.63 5.83
N ASP A 40 -19.57 -11.66 5.17
CA ASP A 40 -19.82 -12.60 4.08
C ASP A 40 -18.88 -12.30 2.89
N PRO A 41 -18.01 -13.24 2.49
CA PRO A 41 -17.07 -13.04 1.37
C PRO A 41 -17.76 -12.79 0.02
N SER A 42 -19.03 -13.18 -0.10
CA SER A 42 -19.86 -13.00 -1.29
C SER A 42 -20.38 -11.57 -1.47
N ASN A 43 -20.36 -10.74 -0.42
CA ASN A 43 -20.94 -9.41 -0.40
C ASN A 43 -19.87 -8.30 -0.53
N PHE A 44 -19.02 -8.42 -1.54
CA PHE A 44 -17.91 -7.49 -1.80
C PHE A 44 -18.35 -6.05 -2.14
N LEU A 45 -19.62 -5.85 -2.48
CA LEU A 45 -20.21 -4.56 -2.90
C LEU A 45 -20.88 -3.78 -1.76
N ILE A 46 -20.97 -4.33 -0.54
CA ILE A 46 -21.54 -3.59 0.59
C ILE A 46 -20.53 -2.55 1.07
N ALA A 47 -20.99 -1.31 1.22
CA ALA A 47 -20.19 -0.22 1.79
C ALA A 47 -19.69 -0.63 3.18
N LYS A 48 -18.38 -0.85 3.30
CA LYS A 48 -17.73 -1.20 4.55
C LYS A 48 -17.71 0.01 5.48
N SER A 49 -17.77 -0.25 6.77
CA SER A 49 -17.55 0.82 7.75
C SER A 49 -16.06 1.22 7.76
N PRO A 50 -15.72 2.47 8.11
CA PRO A 50 -14.32 2.90 8.22
C PRO A 50 -13.49 2.02 9.17
N ALA A 51 -14.12 1.47 10.22
CA ALA A 51 -13.49 0.53 11.14
C ALA A 51 -13.14 -0.81 10.46
N GLN A 52 -14.05 -1.35 9.64
CA GLN A 52 -13.80 -2.59 8.89
C GLN A 52 -12.68 -2.41 7.86
N ASP A 53 -12.64 -1.28 7.17
CA ASP A 53 -11.56 -0.98 6.22
C ASP A 53 -10.21 -0.83 6.94
N THR A 54 -10.20 -0.21 8.12
CA THR A 54 -8.97 -0.06 8.93
C THR A 54 -8.41 -1.42 9.34
N ILE A 55 -9.27 -2.33 9.79
CA ILE A 55 -8.88 -3.70 10.14
C ILE A 55 -8.39 -4.43 8.88
N GLY A 56 -9.09 -4.31 7.75
CA GLY A 56 -8.64 -4.88 6.47
C GLY A 56 -7.26 -4.36 6.04
N ALA A 57 -7.00 -3.07 6.20
CA ALA A 57 -5.70 -2.46 5.90
C ALA A 57 -4.59 -2.98 6.83
N LEU A 58 -4.89 -3.22 8.13
CA LEU A 58 -3.93 -3.87 9.04
C LEU A 58 -3.56 -5.28 8.57
N PHE A 59 -4.55 -6.10 8.20
CA PHE A 59 -4.28 -7.44 7.66
C PHE A 59 -3.49 -7.39 6.36
N THR A 60 -3.79 -6.42 5.49
CA THR A 60 -3.05 -6.21 4.23
C THR A 60 -1.60 -5.81 4.52
N LEU A 61 -1.36 -4.89 5.46
CA LEU A 61 -0.01 -4.50 5.88
C LEU A 61 0.76 -5.70 6.44
N MET A 62 0.14 -6.52 7.29
CA MET A 62 0.74 -7.76 7.80
C MET A 62 1.10 -8.72 6.67
N GLY A 63 0.18 -8.97 5.73
CA GLY A 63 0.43 -9.80 4.56
C GLY A 63 1.60 -9.27 3.72
N THR A 64 1.69 -7.95 3.56
CA THR A 64 2.77 -7.28 2.83
C THR A 64 4.11 -7.43 3.53
N ILE A 65 4.17 -7.23 4.84
CA ILE A 65 5.38 -7.45 5.64
C ILE A 65 5.84 -8.91 5.51
N VAL A 66 4.90 -9.87 5.51
CA VAL A 66 5.20 -11.29 5.33
C VAL A 66 5.73 -11.56 3.92
N VAL A 67 5.06 -11.09 2.86
CA VAL A 67 5.50 -11.26 1.47
C VAL A 67 6.89 -10.69 1.28
N VAL A 68 7.06 -9.42 1.63
CA VAL A 68 8.32 -8.70 1.45
C VAL A 68 9.39 -9.34 2.33
N GLY A 69 9.07 -9.76 3.56
CA GLY A 69 10.01 -10.47 4.43
C GLY A 69 10.45 -11.81 3.87
N ILE A 70 9.54 -12.60 3.30
CA ILE A 70 9.87 -13.88 2.64
C ILE A 70 10.74 -13.62 1.41
N PHE A 71 10.33 -12.74 0.51
CA PHE A 71 11.10 -12.44 -0.70
C PHE A 71 12.48 -11.88 -0.36
N ARG A 72 12.57 -10.96 0.61
CA ARG A 72 13.85 -10.37 0.98
C ARG A 72 14.79 -11.37 1.66
N ARG A 73 14.27 -12.23 2.54
CA ARG A 73 15.08 -13.21 3.27
C ARG A 73 15.46 -14.43 2.42
N PHE A 74 14.59 -14.89 1.52
CA PHE A 74 14.79 -16.11 0.75
C PHE A 74 15.31 -15.88 -0.68
N ILE A 75 15.05 -14.71 -1.30
CA ILE A 75 15.45 -14.43 -2.69
C ILE A 75 16.59 -13.40 -2.76
N ASP A 76 16.55 -12.36 -1.93
CA ASP A 76 17.55 -11.28 -2.00
C ASP A 76 18.68 -11.40 -0.97
N GLU A 77 18.56 -12.26 0.05
CA GLU A 77 19.52 -12.41 1.16
C GLU A 77 19.90 -11.09 1.87
N GLU A 78 19.15 -10.01 1.62
CA GLU A 78 19.42 -8.68 2.13
C GLU A 78 18.63 -8.36 3.41
N SER A 79 19.27 -7.64 4.32
CA SER A 79 18.68 -7.20 5.58
C SER A 79 17.55 -6.17 5.38
N PHE A 80 16.55 -6.19 6.27
CA PHE A 80 15.49 -5.17 6.39
C PHE A 80 16.04 -3.73 6.38
N ARG A 81 17.30 -3.54 6.78
CA ARG A 81 17.97 -2.24 6.91
C ARG A 81 18.39 -1.58 5.59
N SER A 82 18.51 -2.31 4.46
CA SER A 82 18.87 -1.71 3.16
C SER A 82 17.70 -1.04 2.44
N MET A 83 16.48 -1.06 3.02
CA MET A 83 15.22 -0.58 2.38
C MET A 83 15.13 0.95 2.21
N GLY A 84 16.20 1.71 2.49
CA GLY A 84 16.19 3.15 2.30
C GLY A 84 15.42 3.96 3.36
N PHE A 85 15.06 3.35 4.50
CA PHE A 85 14.40 4.03 5.64
C PHE A 85 15.17 5.23 6.23
N TYR A 86 16.41 5.48 5.77
CA TYR A 86 17.27 6.56 6.22
C TYR A 86 17.54 7.55 5.08
N ARG A 87 16.52 8.31 4.64
CA ARG A 87 16.74 9.51 3.81
C ARG A 87 16.67 10.77 4.67
N ARG A 88 17.81 11.45 4.78
CA ARG A 88 17.95 12.78 5.37
C ARG A 88 17.23 13.78 4.45
N GLY A 89 16.13 14.39 4.90
CA GLY A 89 15.37 15.38 4.11
C GLY A 89 13.91 15.01 3.76
N ILE A 90 13.43 13.84 4.20
CA ILE A 90 12.07 13.33 3.90
C ILE A 90 10.96 14.36 4.15
N LEU A 91 11.02 15.14 5.23
CA LEU A 91 9.92 16.03 5.63
C LEU A 91 9.58 17.09 4.57
N ASN A 92 10.59 17.66 3.91
CA ASN A 92 10.35 18.69 2.90
C ASN A 92 9.80 18.08 1.60
N GLU A 93 10.29 16.90 1.21
CA GLU A 93 9.79 16.15 0.05
C GLU A 93 8.34 15.68 0.28
N THR A 94 8.03 15.18 1.47
CA THR A 94 6.67 14.76 1.85
C THR A 94 5.70 15.94 1.86
N LEU A 95 6.11 17.11 2.39
CA LEU A 95 5.25 18.28 2.43
C LEU A 95 4.96 18.84 1.03
N LEU A 96 5.97 18.85 0.14
CA LEU A 96 5.79 19.21 -1.26
C LEU A 96 4.85 18.25 -2.00
N GLY A 97 5.02 16.94 -1.79
CA GLY A 97 4.14 15.92 -2.37
C GLY A 97 2.70 16.05 -1.89
N LEU A 98 2.50 16.28 -0.58
CA LEU A 98 1.18 16.50 0.00
C LEU A 98 0.51 17.77 -0.55
N GLY A 99 1.27 18.86 -0.67
CA GLY A 99 0.78 20.12 -1.25
C GLY A 99 0.38 19.98 -2.71
N LEU A 100 1.20 19.30 -3.53
CA LEU A 100 0.89 19.03 -4.93
C LEU A 100 -0.33 18.12 -5.08
N GLY A 101 -0.43 17.06 -4.26
CA GLY A 101 -1.60 16.17 -4.25
C GLY A 101 -2.89 16.91 -3.91
N ALA A 102 -2.86 17.75 -2.88
CA ALA A 102 -3.99 18.60 -2.51
C ALA A 102 -4.39 19.56 -3.64
N LEU A 103 -3.42 20.16 -4.32
CA LEU A 103 -3.67 21.06 -5.45
C LEU A 103 -4.34 20.32 -6.62
N ILE A 104 -3.86 19.14 -6.98
CA ILE A 104 -4.43 18.33 -8.08
C ILE A 104 -5.87 17.93 -7.76
N ILE A 105 -6.13 17.45 -6.55
CA ILE A 105 -7.48 17.05 -6.14
C ILE A 105 -8.42 18.27 -6.10
N ALA A 106 -7.96 19.40 -5.55
CA ALA A 106 -8.75 20.62 -5.48
C ALA A 106 -9.10 21.17 -6.86
N THR A 107 -8.12 21.20 -7.78
CA THR A 107 -8.35 21.66 -9.16
C THR A 107 -9.31 20.75 -9.92
N GLY A 108 -9.19 19.43 -9.75
CA GLY A 108 -10.16 18.46 -10.28
C GLY A 108 -11.57 18.74 -9.75
N PHE A 109 -11.72 18.83 -8.42
CA PHE A 109 -13.00 19.10 -7.78
C PHE A 109 -13.65 20.41 -8.27
N VAL A 110 -12.90 21.51 -8.32
CA VAL A 110 -13.38 22.81 -8.82
C VAL A 110 -13.81 22.73 -10.28
N THR A 111 -13.07 21.99 -11.11
CA THR A 111 -13.41 21.79 -12.52
C THR A 111 -14.74 21.05 -12.67
N LEU A 112 -14.94 19.95 -11.94
CA LEU A 112 -16.19 19.17 -12.00
C LEU A 112 -17.39 19.96 -11.48
N VAL A 113 -17.22 20.76 -10.43
CA VAL A 113 -18.28 21.65 -9.93
C VAL A 113 -18.61 22.74 -10.96
N SER A 114 -17.61 23.30 -11.64
CA SER A 114 -17.81 24.34 -12.66
C SER A 114 -18.60 23.83 -13.88
N ILE A 115 -18.41 22.55 -14.24
CA ILE A 115 -19.13 21.89 -15.34
C ILE A 115 -20.53 21.41 -14.90
N HIS A 116 -20.90 21.61 -13.62
CA HIS A 116 -22.18 21.17 -13.03
C HIS A 116 -22.39 19.64 -13.03
N GLU A 117 -21.30 18.87 -13.11
CA GLU A 117 -21.34 17.39 -13.02
C GLU A 117 -21.47 16.91 -11.56
N ILE A 118 -21.05 17.73 -10.59
CA ILE A 118 -21.15 17.42 -9.16
C ILE A 118 -21.99 18.48 -8.46
N ASN A 119 -23.08 18.02 -7.83
CA ASN A 119 -23.88 18.84 -6.94
C ASN A 119 -23.36 18.72 -5.51
N TRP A 120 -22.98 19.85 -4.90
CA TRP A 120 -22.56 19.90 -3.51
C TRP A 120 -23.76 19.69 -2.58
N LEU A 121 -23.85 18.51 -1.98
CA LEU A 121 -24.94 18.10 -1.08
C LEU A 121 -24.75 18.58 0.37
N GLY A 122 -23.52 18.96 0.76
CA GLY A 122 -23.17 19.44 2.10
C GLY A 122 -21.96 18.74 2.72
N LEU A 123 -21.48 19.26 3.85
CA LEU A 123 -20.37 18.69 4.61
C LEU A 123 -20.90 17.82 5.75
N LYS A 124 -20.69 16.51 5.66
CA LYS A 124 -20.94 15.57 6.76
C LYS A 124 -19.63 15.31 7.50
N VAL A 125 -19.38 16.08 8.56
CA VAL A 125 -18.15 15.97 9.36
C VAL A 125 -18.45 15.12 10.58
N GLU A 126 -18.01 13.86 10.55
CA GLU A 126 -18.01 12.94 11.70
C GLU A 126 -16.57 12.73 12.15
N ALA A 127 -16.21 13.26 13.34
CA ALA A 127 -14.83 13.26 13.84
C ALA A 127 -14.24 11.85 13.95
N ASP A 128 -15.05 10.87 14.38
CA ASP A 128 -14.63 9.47 14.50
C ASP A 128 -14.21 8.87 13.14
N ASN A 129 -14.97 9.16 12.08
CA ASN A 129 -14.66 8.67 10.74
C ASN A 129 -13.41 9.35 10.16
N ILE A 130 -13.17 10.62 10.50
CA ILE A 130 -11.96 11.33 10.06
C ILE A 130 -10.72 10.71 10.69
N PHE A 131 -10.77 10.41 12.00
CA PHE A 131 -9.63 9.80 12.68
C PHE A 131 -9.34 8.38 12.16
N LEU A 132 -10.39 7.56 11.99
CA LEU A 132 -10.26 6.23 11.40
C LEU A 132 -9.79 6.28 9.94
N GLY A 133 -10.32 7.21 9.14
CA GLY A 133 -9.91 7.40 7.76
C GLY A 133 -8.44 7.83 7.65
N PHE A 134 -7.98 8.73 8.52
CA PHE A 134 -6.57 9.10 8.57
C PHE A 134 -5.68 7.89 8.90
N GLY A 135 -6.06 7.10 9.92
CA GLY A 135 -5.35 5.86 10.27
C GLY A 135 -5.30 4.85 9.12
N LEU A 136 -6.43 4.65 8.43
CA LEU A 136 -6.52 3.81 7.23
C LEU A 136 -5.52 4.25 6.16
N PHE A 137 -5.51 5.54 5.79
CA PHE A 137 -4.62 6.05 4.76
C PHE A 137 -3.15 5.93 5.15
N VAL A 138 -2.81 6.09 6.43
CA VAL A 138 -1.44 5.86 6.92
C VAL A 138 -1.04 4.40 6.74
N LEU A 139 -1.91 3.44 7.09
CA LEU A 139 -1.63 2.02 6.92
C LEU A 139 -1.45 1.62 5.44
N VAL A 140 -2.31 2.15 4.56
CA VAL A 140 -2.20 1.94 3.11
C VAL A 140 -0.91 2.55 2.59
N ALA A 141 -0.58 3.78 2.96
CA ALA A 141 0.66 4.44 2.54
C ALA A 141 1.90 3.67 3.00
N LEU A 142 1.91 3.14 4.23
CA LEU A 142 3.00 2.27 4.72
C LEU A 142 3.11 0.99 3.89
N THR A 143 1.98 0.40 3.52
CA THR A 143 1.93 -0.81 2.70
C THR A 143 2.51 -0.55 1.30
N GLU A 144 2.09 0.54 0.66
CA GLU A 144 2.58 0.95 -0.65
C GLU A 144 4.06 1.32 -0.65
N GLU A 145 4.52 2.08 0.35
CA GLU A 145 5.93 2.47 0.47
C GLU A 145 6.82 1.23 0.65
N LEU A 146 6.38 0.25 1.46
CA LEU A 146 7.13 -0.98 1.70
C LEU A 146 7.20 -1.89 0.46
N LEU A 147 6.10 -2.00 -0.29
CA LEU A 147 6.02 -2.80 -1.51
C LEU A 147 6.77 -2.13 -2.67
N LEU A 148 6.37 -0.91 -3.02
CA LEU A 148 6.82 -0.22 -4.24
C LEU A 148 8.24 0.31 -4.06
N ARG A 149 8.48 1.13 -3.03
CA ARG A 149 9.80 1.74 -2.86
C ARG A 149 10.77 0.79 -2.18
N GLY A 150 10.28 0.06 -1.18
CA GLY A 150 11.10 -0.84 -0.39
C GLY A 150 11.60 -2.06 -1.17
N TYR A 151 10.74 -2.67 -1.99
CA TYR A 151 11.08 -3.88 -2.74
C TYR A 151 11.23 -3.63 -4.24
N VAL A 152 10.18 -3.15 -4.91
CA VAL A 152 10.14 -3.03 -6.38
C VAL A 152 11.23 -2.10 -6.91
N LEU A 153 11.38 -0.91 -6.32
CA LEU A 153 12.35 0.09 -6.76
C LEU A 153 13.79 -0.33 -6.45
N ASN A 154 14.04 -0.85 -5.24
CA ASN A 154 15.38 -1.31 -4.83
C ASN A 154 15.89 -2.41 -5.79
N ASN A 155 15.02 -3.36 -6.11
CA ASN A 155 15.33 -4.46 -7.00
C ASN A 155 15.33 -4.06 -8.50
N LEU A 156 14.87 -2.87 -8.89
CA LEU A 156 15.03 -2.35 -10.26
C LEU A 156 16.29 -1.49 -10.44
N MET A 157 16.82 -0.95 -9.34
CA MET A 157 18.04 -0.11 -9.35
C MET A 157 19.34 -0.92 -9.27
N MET A 158 19.26 -2.18 -8.83
CA MET A 158 20.36 -3.15 -8.84
C MET A 158 20.48 -3.86 -10.19
#